data_AF-A0A2P5MR89-F1
#
_entry.id   AF-A0A2P5MR89-F1
#
_cell.length_a   1.000
_cell.length_b   1.000
_cell.length_c   1.000
_cell.angle_alpha   90.00
_cell.angle_beta   90.00
_cell.angle_gamma   90.00
#
_symmetry.space_group_name_H-M   'P 1'
#
loop_
_entity.id
_entity.type
_entity.pdbx_description
1 polymer ?
#
loop_
_entity_poly.entity_id
_entity_poly.type
_entity_poly.pdbx_seq_one_letter_code
_entity_poly.pdbx_strand_id
1 'polypeptide(L)'
;MLYTQPRVFKGRVNSEPIENAFRNGLVVAYDRSEADFFTESFIEIEEEIAWKFCKDDLWKAYLEIEDEEDPEFHELPEFEQKEYFRDFLTSLAFFRFEDNKIPKDVHEVLKITNEFSFWNPMYIWLNGKLHDTYGLPATDQDGNIVGVRF
;
A
#
# COMPACT_ATOMS: atom_id res chain seq x y z
N MET A 1 50.32 2.43 -3.96
CA MET A 1 48.99 2.40 -3.33
C MET A 1 47.96 2.67 -4.42
N LEU A 2 47.26 1.63 -4.87
CA LEU A 2 46.14 1.76 -5.81
C LEU A 2 44.86 1.80 -4.98
N TYR A 3 44.20 2.95 -4.96
CA TYR A 3 42.84 3.08 -4.41
C TYR A 3 41.87 2.46 -5.41
N THR A 4 41.48 1.21 -5.20
CA THR A 4 40.29 0.64 -5.85
C THR A 4 39.06 1.20 -5.15
N GLN A 5 38.30 2.04 -5.86
CA GLN A 5 36.98 2.46 -5.41
C GLN A 5 36.03 1.25 -5.35
N PRO A 6 35.15 1.16 -4.34
CA PRO A 6 34.17 0.10 -4.27
C PRO A 6 33.18 0.23 -5.45
N ARG A 7 33.08 -0.85 -6.24
CA ARG A 7 32.01 -1.02 -7.22
C ARG A 7 30.68 -1.07 -6.47
N VAL A 8 29.87 -0.03 -6.59
CA VAL A 8 28.45 -0.08 -6.24
C VAL A 8 27.78 -1.05 -7.20
N PHE A 9 27.50 -2.27 -6.74
CA PHE A 9 26.60 -3.17 -7.43
C PHE A 9 25.20 -2.54 -7.40
N LYS A 10 24.79 -1.87 -8.50
CA LYS A 10 23.37 -1.70 -8.80
C LYS A 10 22.82 -3.08 -9.14
N GLY A 11 22.50 -3.87 -8.11
CA GLY A 11 21.71 -5.08 -8.30
C GLY A 11 20.42 -4.70 -9.00
N ARG A 12 20.03 -5.44 -10.04
CA ARG A 12 18.65 -5.39 -10.52
C ARG A 12 17.77 -5.66 -9.30
N VAL A 13 16.90 -4.73 -8.92
CA VAL A 13 15.84 -5.07 -7.96
C VAL A 13 15.06 -6.21 -8.61
N ASN A 14 15.17 -7.41 -8.02
CA ASN A 14 14.45 -8.55 -8.53
C ASN A 14 12.96 -8.26 -8.29
N SER A 15 12.20 -8.02 -9.36
CA SER A 15 10.77 -7.69 -9.24
C SER A 15 9.91 -8.92 -8.99
N GLU A 16 10.46 -10.13 -9.18
CA GLU A 16 9.76 -11.41 -9.01
C GLU A 16 9.17 -11.61 -7.60
N PRO A 17 9.88 -11.31 -6.47
CA PRO A 17 9.29 -11.40 -5.13
C PRO A 17 8.18 -10.37 -4.89
N ILE A 18 8.25 -9.21 -5.54
CA ILE A 18 7.24 -8.14 -5.40
C ILE A 18 5.99 -8.48 -6.22
N GLU A 19 6.17 -8.93 -7.47
CA GLU A 19 5.07 -9.41 -8.31
C GLU A 19 4.33 -10.56 -7.62
N ASN A 20 5.08 -11.53 -7.08
CA ASN A 20 4.47 -12.64 -6.36
C ASN A 20 3.72 -12.18 -5.11
N ALA A 21 4.23 -11.18 -4.38
CA ALA A 21 3.52 -10.61 -3.23
C ALA A 21 2.16 -10.01 -3.64
N PHE A 22 2.11 -9.24 -4.74
CA PHE A 22 0.84 -8.71 -5.26
C PHE A 22 -0.11 -9.81 -5.74
N ARG A 23 0.39 -10.84 -6.43
CA ARG A 23 -0.46 -11.87 -7.07
C ARG A 23 -0.91 -12.99 -6.14
N ASN A 24 -0.04 -13.43 -5.24
CA ASN A 24 -0.22 -14.65 -4.45
C ASN A 24 0.13 -14.46 -2.98
N GLY A 25 0.47 -13.24 -2.56
CA GLY A 25 0.91 -12.94 -1.20
C GLY A 25 0.05 -11.86 -0.58
N LEU A 26 0.71 -11.05 0.24
CA LEU A 26 0.12 -9.90 0.91
C LEU A 26 0.99 -8.66 0.67
N VAL A 27 0.35 -7.61 0.16
CA VAL A 27 0.87 -6.25 0.14
C VAL A 27 -0.14 -5.33 0.82
N VAL A 28 0.35 -4.43 1.64
CA VAL A 28 -0.46 -3.37 2.27
C VAL A 28 0.05 -2.01 1.80
N ALA A 29 -0.85 -1.06 1.63
CA ALA A 29 -0.53 0.33 1.38
C ALA A 29 -1.10 1.22 2.48
N TYR A 30 -0.27 2.11 3.00
CA TYR A 30 -0.63 3.11 3.99
C TYR A 30 -0.52 4.50 3.40
N ASP A 31 -1.21 5.46 4.02
CA ASP A 31 -0.79 6.85 3.90
C ASP A 31 0.64 6.97 4.41
N ARG A 32 1.51 7.62 3.64
CA ARG A 32 2.93 7.74 3.93
C ARG A 32 3.20 8.44 5.26
N SER A 33 2.32 9.34 5.70
CA SER A 33 2.42 10.01 7.00
C SER A 33 2.08 9.09 8.17
N GLU A 34 1.34 8.01 7.92
CA GLU A 34 0.96 7.00 8.92
C GLU A 34 1.94 5.82 8.96
N ALA A 35 2.83 5.71 7.96
CA ALA A 35 3.75 4.61 7.77
C ALA A 35 5.09 4.76 8.52
N ASP A 36 5.08 5.36 9.71
CA ASP A 36 6.27 5.49 10.57
C ASP A 36 6.39 4.30 11.54
N PHE A 37 6.45 3.10 10.97
CA PHE A 37 6.62 1.86 11.73
C PHE A 37 7.74 1.00 11.14
N PHE A 38 8.35 0.17 12.00
CA PHE A 38 9.36 -0.81 11.60
C PHE A 38 8.99 -2.18 12.16
N THR A 39 8.97 -3.19 11.30
CA THR A 39 8.67 -4.57 11.67
C THR A 39 9.48 -5.53 10.78
N GLU A 40 9.82 -6.69 11.32
CA GLU A 40 10.54 -7.74 10.57
C GLU A 40 9.64 -8.40 9.51
N SER A 41 8.32 -8.38 9.72
CA SER A 41 7.36 -9.09 8.87
C SER A 41 6.93 -8.30 7.64
N PHE A 42 7.15 -6.98 7.61
CA PHE A 42 6.79 -6.12 6.47
C PHE A 42 8.01 -5.38 5.95
N ILE A 43 8.31 -5.60 4.67
CA ILE A 43 9.41 -4.94 3.97
C ILE A 43 8.83 -3.90 3.04
N GLU A 44 9.31 -2.65 3.17
CA GLU A 44 8.91 -1.55 2.28
C GLU A 44 9.31 -1.86 0.83
N ILE A 45 8.43 -1.49 -0.10
CA ILE A 45 8.60 -1.63 -1.53
C ILE A 45 8.85 -0.24 -2.12
N GLU A 46 9.87 -0.09 -2.94
CA GLU A 46 10.10 1.15 -3.69
C GLU A 46 8.87 1.50 -4.55
N GLU A 47 8.41 2.75 -4.46
CA GLU A 47 7.17 3.24 -5.07
C GLU A 47 7.07 2.92 -6.57
N GLU A 48 8.12 3.28 -7.33
CA GLU A 48 8.16 3.04 -8.78
C GLU A 48 8.03 1.56 -9.16
N ILE A 49 8.39 0.66 -8.24
CA ILE A 49 8.25 -0.78 -8.45
C ILE A 49 6.84 -1.23 -8.08
N ALA A 50 6.30 -0.77 -6.94
CA ALA A 50 4.93 -1.07 -6.53
C ALA A 50 3.92 -0.65 -7.60
N TRP A 51 4.07 0.57 -8.15
CA TRP A 51 3.16 1.11 -9.17
C TRP A 51 3.08 0.26 -10.44
N LYS A 52 4.11 -0.52 -10.78
CA LYS A 52 4.07 -1.44 -11.93
C LYS A 52 3.02 -2.54 -11.78
N PHE A 53 2.65 -2.86 -10.54
CA PHE A 53 1.75 -3.97 -10.22
C PHE A 53 0.38 -3.49 -9.74
N CYS A 54 0.29 -2.35 -9.07
CA CYS A 54 -0.96 -1.92 -8.43
C CYS A 54 -1.68 -0.74 -9.10
N LYS A 55 -1.02 0.04 -9.97
CA LYS A 55 -1.58 1.32 -10.47
C LYS A 55 -2.94 1.17 -11.16
N ASP A 56 -3.19 0.06 -11.85
CA ASP A 56 -4.42 -0.14 -12.62
C ASP A 56 -5.59 -0.51 -11.68
N ASP A 57 -5.31 -1.20 -10.58
CA ASP A 57 -6.29 -1.47 -9.53
C ASP A 57 -6.59 -0.20 -8.75
N LEU A 58 -5.55 0.54 -8.35
CA LEU A 58 -5.70 1.82 -7.65
C LEU A 58 -6.40 2.87 -8.50
N TRP A 59 -6.18 2.91 -9.81
CA TRP A 59 -6.90 3.85 -10.67
C TRP A 59 -8.41 3.58 -10.67
N LYS A 60 -8.82 2.31 -10.68
CA LYS A 60 -10.24 1.94 -10.60
C LYS A 60 -10.82 2.34 -9.25
N ALA A 61 -10.12 2.02 -8.16
CA ALA A 61 -10.56 2.39 -6.81
C ALA A 61 -10.65 3.92 -6.66
N TYR A 62 -9.67 4.66 -7.18
CA TYR A 62 -9.63 6.12 -7.14
C TYR A 62 -10.80 6.75 -7.90
N LEU A 63 -11.20 6.18 -9.04
CA LEU A 63 -12.39 6.63 -9.79
C LEU A 63 -13.72 6.30 -9.09
N GLU A 64 -13.72 5.45 -8.07
CA GLU A 64 -14.92 5.11 -7.27
C GLU A 64 -15.04 5.99 -6.01
N ILE A 65 -14.04 6.83 -5.71
CA ILE A 65 -14.09 7.77 -4.59
C ILE A 65 -15.07 8.89 -4.94
N GLU A 66 -16.17 8.97 -4.19
CA GLU A 66 -17.05 10.12 -4.20
C GLU A 66 -16.45 11.17 -3.26
N ASP A 67 -15.73 12.15 -3.83
CA ASP A 67 -15.21 13.29 -3.07
C ASP A 67 -16.26 14.42 -3.05
N GLU A 68 -16.90 14.64 -1.90
CA GLU A 68 -17.86 15.74 -1.73
C GLU A 68 -17.19 17.11 -1.81
N GLU A 69 -15.89 17.21 -1.54
CA GLU A 69 -15.11 18.44 -1.64
C GLU A 69 -14.64 18.75 -3.07
N ASP A 70 -14.56 17.72 -3.94
CA ASP A 70 -14.26 17.85 -5.37
C ASP A 70 -15.27 17.08 -6.26
N PRO A 71 -16.53 17.52 -6.31
CA PRO A 71 -17.56 16.86 -7.12
C PRO A 71 -17.31 16.97 -8.63
N GLU A 72 -16.43 17.88 -9.06
CA GLU A 72 -16.12 18.15 -10.47
C GLU A 72 -14.98 17.27 -11.00
N PHE A 73 -14.27 16.51 -10.15
CA PHE A 73 -13.16 15.64 -10.54
C PHE A 73 -13.49 14.74 -11.75
N HIS A 74 -14.67 14.13 -11.75
CA HIS A 74 -15.11 13.25 -12.83
C HIS A 74 -15.45 13.97 -14.14
N GLU A 75 -15.63 15.29 -14.10
CA GLU A 75 -15.85 16.14 -15.26
C GLU A 75 -14.55 16.63 -15.90
N LEU A 76 -13.42 16.55 -15.17
CA LEU A 76 -12.11 16.94 -15.67
C LEU A 76 -11.67 16.07 -16.85
N PRO A 77 -10.84 16.61 -17.77
CA PRO A 77 -10.17 15.80 -18.76
C PRO A 77 -9.32 14.70 -18.12
N GLU A 78 -9.27 13.51 -18.74
CA GLU A 78 -8.52 12.35 -18.20
C GLU A 78 -7.06 12.66 -17.86
N PHE A 79 -6.40 13.54 -18.63
CA PHE A 79 -5.00 13.89 -18.36
C PHE A 79 -4.83 14.62 -17.03
N GLU A 80 -5.78 15.46 -16.63
CA GLU A 80 -5.77 16.17 -15.34
C GLU A 80 -6.10 15.18 -14.22
N GLN A 81 -7.12 14.32 -14.41
CA GLN A 81 -7.43 13.25 -13.44
C GLN A 81 -6.22 12.35 -13.18
N LYS A 82 -5.42 12.07 -14.21
CA LYS A 82 -4.17 11.30 -14.10
C LYS A 82 -3.06 12.05 -13.38
N GLU A 83 -3.06 13.38 -13.32
CA GLU A 83 -2.13 14.15 -12.50
C GLU A 83 -2.52 14.04 -11.02
N TYR A 84 -3.78 14.25 -10.66
CA TYR A 84 -4.27 14.02 -9.29
C TYR A 84 -4.00 12.60 -8.81
N PHE A 85 -4.26 11.61 -9.66
CA PHE A 85 -3.97 10.21 -9.34
C PHE A 85 -2.48 9.95 -9.12
N ARG A 86 -1.57 10.63 -9.83
CA ARG A 86 -0.13 10.50 -9.58
C ARG A 86 0.25 11.07 -8.22
N ASP A 87 -0.29 12.23 -7.86
CA ASP A 87 -0.03 12.83 -6.55
C ASP A 87 -0.53 11.91 -5.43
N PHE A 88 -1.73 11.35 -5.59
CA PHE A 88 -2.25 10.30 -4.71
C PHE A 88 -1.34 9.06 -4.63
N LEU A 89 -0.79 8.57 -5.75
CA LEU A 89 0.14 7.44 -5.71
C LEU A 89 1.42 7.74 -4.92
N THR A 90 1.88 9.00 -4.91
CA THR A 90 3.07 9.42 -4.14
C THR A 90 2.79 9.60 -2.64
N SER A 91 1.52 9.73 -2.24
CA SER A 91 1.16 9.77 -0.82
C SER A 91 1.09 8.37 -0.19
N LEU A 92 1.26 7.30 -0.97
CA LEU A 92 1.19 5.92 -0.48
C LEU A 92 2.57 5.32 -0.19
N ALA A 93 2.68 4.61 0.93
CA ALA A 93 3.80 3.75 1.26
C ALA A 93 3.37 2.27 1.18
N PHE A 94 4.14 1.45 0.47
CA PHE A 94 3.79 0.06 0.17
C PHE A 94 4.70 -0.92 0.91
N PHE A 95 4.12 -1.98 1.46
CA PHE A 95 4.87 -2.99 2.21
C PHE A 95 4.41 -4.39 1.83
N ARG A 96 5.36 -5.29 1.58
CA ARG A 96 5.08 -6.72 1.36
C ARG A 96 5.33 -7.52 2.62
N PHE A 97 4.48 -8.51 2.84
CA PHE A 97 4.58 -9.42 3.97
C PHE A 97 5.59 -10.56 3.68
N GLU A 98 6.45 -10.88 4.64
CA GLU A 98 7.56 -11.84 4.53
C GLU A 98 7.49 -12.95 5.59
N ASP A 99 6.27 -13.33 6.01
CA ASP A 99 6.07 -14.52 6.84
C ASP A 99 5.68 -15.74 5.99
N ASN A 100 5.97 -16.93 6.51
CA ASN A 100 5.69 -18.21 5.87
C ASN A 100 4.20 -18.52 5.73
N LYS A 101 3.34 -17.80 6.47
CA LYS A 101 1.90 -18.05 6.50
C LYS A 101 1.13 -16.79 6.12
N ILE A 102 0.75 -16.71 4.85
CA ILE A 102 -0.11 -15.64 4.34
C ILE A 102 -1.46 -15.67 5.08
N PRO A 103 -1.98 -14.51 5.52
CA PRO A 103 -3.30 -14.40 6.13
C PRO A 103 -4.41 -14.92 5.21
N LYS A 104 -5.46 -15.49 5.80
CA LYS A 104 -6.56 -16.11 5.03
C LYS A 104 -7.56 -15.09 4.50
N ASP A 105 -7.72 -13.99 5.22
CA ASP A 105 -8.69 -12.94 4.93
C ASP A 105 -8.20 -11.58 5.44
N VAL A 106 -8.90 -10.52 5.02
CA VAL A 106 -8.60 -9.13 5.41
C VAL A 106 -8.61 -8.94 6.91
N HIS A 107 -9.48 -9.62 7.66
CA HIS A 107 -9.56 -9.45 9.11
C HIS A 107 -8.33 -10.02 9.83
N GLU A 108 -7.77 -11.14 9.36
CA GLU A 108 -6.46 -11.62 9.83
C GLU A 108 -5.34 -10.62 9.49
N VAL A 109 -5.37 -9.97 8.32
CA VAL A 109 -4.41 -8.91 7.96
C VAL A 109 -4.50 -7.74 8.94
N LEU A 110 -5.71 -7.23 9.19
CA LEU A 110 -5.94 -6.09 10.08
C LEU A 110 -5.47 -6.36 11.51
N LYS A 111 -5.67 -7.59 12.00
CA LYS A 111 -5.14 -8.00 13.31
C LYS A 111 -3.62 -7.91 13.39
N ILE A 112 -2.92 -8.35 12.35
CA ILE A 112 -1.45 -8.29 12.29
C ILE A 112 -1.00 -6.82 12.23
N THR A 113 -1.65 -6.01 11.39
CA THR A 113 -1.25 -4.61 11.22
C THR A 113 -1.49 -3.74 12.46
N ASN A 114 -2.52 -4.05 13.25
CA ASN A 114 -2.81 -3.35 14.51
C ASN A 114 -1.71 -3.53 15.57
N GLU A 115 -0.78 -4.47 15.40
CA GLU A 115 0.35 -4.64 16.32
C GLU A 115 1.39 -3.51 16.20
N PHE A 116 1.44 -2.82 15.06
CA PHE A 116 2.48 -1.83 14.77
C PHE A 116 1.96 -0.53 14.16
N SER A 117 0.69 -0.47 13.75
CA SER A 117 0.03 0.75 13.30
C SER A 117 -1.30 0.95 14.02
N PHE A 118 -1.58 2.18 14.44
CA PHE A 118 -2.90 2.53 14.97
C PHE A 118 -3.97 2.53 13.87
N TRP A 119 -3.62 3.08 12.70
CA TRP A 119 -4.52 3.14 11.55
C TRP A 119 -4.43 1.87 10.73
N ASN A 120 -5.54 1.47 10.11
CA ASN A 120 -5.56 0.38 9.14
C ASN A 120 -4.81 0.80 7.86
N PRO A 121 -4.24 -0.14 7.08
CA PRO A 121 -3.86 0.15 5.70
C PRO A 121 -5.01 0.83 4.95
N MET A 122 -4.69 1.72 4.01
CA MET A 122 -5.68 2.24 3.07
C MET A 122 -6.12 1.14 2.10
N TYR A 123 -5.15 0.33 1.63
CA TYR A 123 -5.40 -0.76 0.70
C TYR A 123 -4.67 -2.03 1.08
N ILE A 124 -5.28 -3.15 0.76
CA ILE A 124 -4.72 -4.49 0.95
C ILE A 124 -4.83 -5.27 -0.36
N TRP A 125 -3.71 -5.75 -0.87
CA TRP A 125 -3.68 -6.80 -1.88
C TRP A 125 -3.46 -8.14 -1.18
N LEU A 126 -4.48 -9.01 -1.22
CA LEU A 126 -4.41 -10.35 -0.67
C LEU A 126 -4.71 -11.37 -1.76
N ASN A 127 -3.74 -12.24 -2.06
CA ASN A 127 -3.85 -13.26 -3.10
C ASN A 127 -4.36 -12.69 -4.45
N GLY A 128 -3.82 -11.55 -4.87
CA GLY A 128 -4.14 -10.94 -6.17
C GLY A 128 -5.40 -10.08 -6.18
N LYS A 129 -6.07 -9.89 -5.04
CA LYS A 129 -7.29 -9.08 -4.94
C LYS A 129 -7.04 -7.82 -4.12
N LEU A 130 -7.40 -6.67 -4.70
CA LEU A 130 -7.48 -5.39 -4.00
C LEU A 130 -8.69 -5.36 -3.06
N HIS A 131 -8.46 -4.88 -1.85
CA HIS A 131 -9.45 -4.53 -0.85
C HIS A 131 -9.20 -3.09 -0.42
N ASP A 132 -10.21 -2.24 -0.59
CA ASP A 132 -10.24 -0.92 0.03
C ASP A 132 -10.61 -1.06 1.50
N THR A 133 -9.73 -0.57 2.36
CA THR A 133 -9.90 -0.58 3.82
C THR A 133 -9.84 0.81 4.43
N TYR A 134 -9.80 1.87 3.61
CA TYR A 134 -9.68 3.25 4.07
C TYR A 134 -10.81 3.64 5.03
N GLY A 135 -12.06 3.32 4.64
CA GLY A 135 -13.26 3.62 5.43
C GLY A 135 -13.53 2.67 6.61
N LEU A 136 -12.67 1.67 6.85
CA LEU A 136 -12.85 0.77 7.99
C LEU A 136 -12.38 1.44 9.29
N PRO A 137 -13.12 1.30 10.41
CA PRO A 137 -12.71 1.85 11.69
C PRO A 137 -11.43 1.18 12.19
N ALA A 138 -10.57 1.96 12.85
CA ALA A 138 -9.49 1.44 13.66
C ALA A 138 -10.06 0.79 14.92
N THR A 139 -9.54 -0.38 15.29
CA THR A 139 -10.03 -1.16 16.44
C THR A 139 -8.90 -1.55 17.39
N ASP A 140 -9.21 -1.66 18.68
CA ASP A 140 -8.28 -2.22 19.66
C ASP A 140 -8.25 -3.76 19.62
N GLN A 141 -7.47 -4.38 20.52
CA GLN A 141 -7.32 -5.84 20.59
C GLN A 141 -8.62 -6.58 20.97
N ASP A 142 -9.55 -5.90 21.62
CA ASP A 142 -10.86 -6.43 21.99
C ASP A 142 -11.92 -6.20 20.90
N GLY A 143 -11.55 -5.51 19.81
CA GLY A 143 -12.41 -5.18 18.68
C GLY A 143 -13.27 -3.93 18.90
N ASN A 144 -12.99 -3.13 19.92
CA ASN A 144 -13.69 -1.87 20.13
C ASN A 144 -13.19 -0.82 19.13
N ILE A 145 -14.11 -0.01 18.61
CA ILE A 145 -13.77 1.10 17.72
C ILE A 145 -13.04 2.18 18.52
N VAL A 146 -11.83 2.52 18.07
CA VAL A 146 -10.98 3.55 18.70
C VAL A 146 -10.66 4.72 17.76
N GLY A 147 -10.98 4.58 16.47
CA GLY A 147 -10.80 5.66 15.48
C GLY A 147 -11.62 5.42 14.22
N VAL A 148 -12.02 6.50 13.56
CA VAL A 148 -12.69 6.49 12.25
C VAL A 148 -12.04 7.58 11.40
N ARG A 149 -11.83 7.30 10.11
CA ARG A 149 -11.43 8.30 9.12
C ARG A 149 -12.69 9.01 8.62
N PHE A 150 -12.58 10.31 8.36
CA PHE A 150 -13.64 11.17 7.86
C PHE A 150 -13.20 11.78 6.54
#